data_AF-A0A8H4LPN7-F1
#
_entry.id   AF-A0A8H4LPN7-F1
#
_cell.length_a   1.000
_cell.length_b   1.000
_cell.length_c   1.000
_cell.angle_alpha   90.00
_cell.angle_beta   90.00
_cell.angle_gamma   90.00
#
_symmetry.space_group_name_H-M   'P 1'
#
loop_
_entity.id
_entity.type
_entity.pdbx_description
1 polymer ?
#
loop_
_entity_poly.entity_id
_entity_poly.type
_entity_poly.pdbx_seq_one_letter_code
_entity_poly.pdbx_strand_id
1 'polypeptide(L)'
;MVQVNKYHLFPTDHIPNSPRPLLHYKNVLAKRPGASHCDPAEVWDMFTKNGWRVEWIFRYGPTQLSHFHSKAHECMAVMSGTATIRFGVADTSEDLEENTYGAAWEKGGVELQAEAGDVFVIPAGVAHKTHKTKPDAEFKLMSPGSGHGIQADDPRKALSEIELTGYTMMGAYNGGDWDFVQRGGNFERSWAVPKPQYDPVFGKSEQGLVKTWQGKGKPAEGLEITFKDGVAIQSPLDDRPTISRL
;
A
#
# COMPACT_ATOMS: atom_id res chain seq x y z
N MET A 1 -6.30 14.96 -16.70
CA MET A 1 -6.85 13.74 -16.09
C MET A 1 -5.81 13.18 -15.14
N VAL A 2 -6.22 12.69 -13.97
CA VAL A 2 -5.29 12.05 -13.03
C VAL A 2 -4.81 10.72 -13.62
N GLN A 3 -3.51 10.45 -13.53
CA GLN A 3 -2.92 9.21 -14.03
C GLN A 3 -3.00 8.13 -12.95
N VAL A 4 -3.75 7.06 -13.25
CA VAL A 4 -3.85 5.86 -12.42
C VAL A 4 -3.17 4.69 -13.12
N ASN A 5 -1.98 4.33 -12.66
CA ASN A 5 -1.23 3.18 -13.14
C ASN A 5 -1.63 1.92 -12.35
N LYS A 6 -1.56 0.75 -13.00
CA LYS A 6 -1.98 -0.54 -12.43
C LYS A 6 -0.89 -1.57 -12.65
N TYR A 7 -0.53 -2.28 -11.59
CA TYR A 7 0.49 -3.33 -11.64
C TYR A 7 -0.09 -4.62 -11.07
N HIS A 8 -0.14 -5.66 -11.90
CA HIS A 8 -0.53 -6.99 -11.44
C HIS A 8 0.73 -7.73 -11.01
N LEU A 9 0.78 -8.09 -9.73
CA LEU A 9 1.89 -8.80 -9.11
C LEU A 9 1.40 -10.20 -8.72
N PHE A 10 2.08 -11.22 -9.23
CA PHE A 10 1.69 -12.62 -9.01
C PHE A 10 2.29 -13.14 -7.71
N PRO A 11 1.64 -14.07 -7.01
CA PRO A 11 2.24 -14.70 -5.84
C PRO A 11 3.62 -15.29 -6.17
N THR A 12 4.54 -15.19 -5.21
CA THR A 12 5.85 -15.83 -5.25
C THR A 12 5.87 -17.01 -4.27
N ASP A 13 7.04 -17.63 -4.07
CA ASP A 13 7.19 -18.73 -3.10
C ASP A 13 6.98 -18.24 -1.66
N HIS A 14 7.22 -16.94 -1.39
CA HIS A 14 7.16 -16.36 -0.06
C HIS A 14 6.11 -15.27 0.14
N ILE A 15 5.64 -14.63 -0.94
CA ILE A 15 4.73 -13.49 -0.88
C ILE A 15 3.39 -13.83 -1.54
N PRO A 16 2.25 -13.62 -0.86
CA PRO A 16 0.93 -13.88 -1.43
C PRO A 16 0.63 -13.02 -2.66
N ASN A 17 1.12 -11.78 -2.65
CA ASN A 17 0.64 -10.71 -3.52
C ASN A 17 -0.90 -10.70 -3.56
N SER A 18 -1.51 -10.22 -4.65
CA SER A 18 -2.96 -10.12 -4.69
C SER A 18 -3.52 -10.30 -6.10
N PRO A 19 -4.69 -10.94 -6.23
CA PRO A 19 -5.50 -10.91 -7.44
C PRO A 19 -5.95 -9.48 -7.82
N ARG A 20 -5.91 -8.53 -6.90
CA ARG A 20 -6.18 -7.11 -7.16
C ARG A 20 -4.86 -6.42 -7.55
N PRO A 21 -4.86 -5.52 -8.56
CA PRO A 21 -3.64 -4.80 -8.91
C PRO A 21 -3.25 -3.80 -7.82
N LEU A 22 -1.94 -3.66 -7.62
CA LEU A 22 -1.36 -2.46 -7.00
C LEU A 22 -1.72 -1.25 -7.85
N LEU A 23 -2.16 -0.17 -7.21
CA LEU A 23 -2.50 1.08 -7.88
C LEU A 23 -1.52 2.18 -7.50
N HIS A 24 -1.11 2.98 -8.49
CA HIS A 24 -0.26 4.16 -8.29
C HIS A 24 -0.94 5.37 -8.91
N TYR A 25 -1.31 6.33 -8.06
CA TYR A 25 -1.93 7.59 -8.44
C TYR A 25 -0.84 8.66 -8.46
N LYS A 26 -0.44 9.07 -9.66
CA LYS A 26 0.68 9.98 -9.83
C LYS A 26 0.25 11.42 -9.57
N ASN A 27 0.95 12.11 -8.65
CA ASN A 27 0.79 13.53 -8.32
C ASN A 27 -0.69 13.94 -8.13
N VAL A 28 -1.42 13.17 -7.33
CA VAL A 28 -2.85 13.38 -7.08
C VAL A 28 -3.12 14.26 -5.86
N LEU A 29 -2.19 14.31 -4.90
CA LEU A 29 -2.33 15.15 -3.72
C LEU A 29 -1.81 16.57 -4.02
N ALA A 30 -2.57 17.56 -3.54
CA ALA A 30 -2.21 18.95 -3.71
C ALA A 30 -1.02 19.33 -2.81
N LYS A 31 -0.13 20.15 -3.37
CA LYS A 31 0.93 20.85 -2.64
C LYS A 31 0.54 22.31 -2.56
N ARG A 32 0.70 22.94 -1.39
CA ARG A 32 0.46 24.39 -1.26
C ARG A 32 1.41 25.16 -2.20
N PRO A 33 1.02 26.32 -2.75
CA PRO A 33 1.91 27.12 -3.59
C PRO A 33 3.24 27.40 -2.88
N GLY A 34 4.35 27.07 -3.52
CA GLY A 34 5.69 27.22 -2.95
C GLY A 34 6.14 26.10 -1.99
N ALA A 35 5.28 25.14 -1.67
CA ALA A 35 5.63 23.98 -0.86
C ALA A 35 6.13 22.80 -1.74
N SER A 36 7.14 22.09 -1.25
CA SER A 36 7.64 20.84 -1.84
C SER A 36 6.96 19.58 -1.28
N HIS A 37 6.04 19.75 -0.34
CA HIS A 37 5.35 18.68 0.38
C HIS A 37 3.84 18.90 0.42
N CYS A 38 3.10 17.82 0.66
CA CYS A 38 1.64 17.84 0.85
C CYS A 38 1.29 18.35 2.26
N ASP A 39 0.04 18.77 2.46
CA ASP A 39 -0.46 19.13 3.78
C ASP A 39 -0.98 17.88 4.54
N PRO A 40 -0.38 17.50 5.68
CA PRO A 40 -0.83 16.34 6.44
C PRO A 40 -2.29 16.38 6.87
N ALA A 41 -2.82 17.54 7.25
CA ALA A 41 -4.19 17.63 7.73
C ALA A 41 -5.19 17.44 6.59
N GLU A 42 -4.91 17.96 5.39
CA GLU A 42 -5.77 17.78 4.22
C GLU A 42 -5.80 16.32 3.75
N VAL A 43 -4.64 15.64 3.73
CA VAL A 43 -4.56 14.22 3.35
C VAL A 43 -5.25 13.34 4.39
N TRP A 44 -5.11 13.67 5.69
CA TRP A 44 -5.81 12.98 6.76
C TRP A 44 -7.34 13.14 6.65
N ASP A 45 -7.84 14.36 6.42
CA ASP A 45 -9.27 14.63 6.20
C ASP A 45 -9.80 13.80 5.02
N MET A 46 -9.03 13.73 3.93
CA MET A 46 -9.38 12.98 2.72
C MET A 46 -9.51 11.48 2.99
N PHE A 47 -8.51 10.88 3.65
CA PHE A 47 -8.48 9.44 3.90
C PHE A 47 -9.55 9.03 4.93
N THR A 48 -9.65 9.74 6.04
CA THR A 48 -10.62 9.43 7.11
C THR A 48 -12.07 9.58 6.65
N LYS A 49 -12.37 10.62 5.85
CA LYS A 49 -13.70 10.79 5.22
C LYS A 49 -14.09 9.61 4.33
N ASN A 50 -13.11 8.96 3.70
CA ASN A 50 -13.31 7.78 2.85
C ASN A 50 -13.16 6.45 3.62
N GLY A 51 -13.10 6.49 4.95
CA GLY A 51 -13.04 5.29 5.79
C GLY A 51 -11.68 4.62 5.83
N TRP A 52 -10.61 5.30 5.41
CA TRP A 52 -9.24 4.83 5.55
C TRP A 52 -8.67 5.35 6.87
N ARG A 53 -8.31 4.43 7.77
CA ARG A 53 -7.77 4.75 9.10
C ARG A 53 -6.32 5.17 8.95
N VAL A 54 -6.01 6.46 9.12
CA VAL A 54 -4.64 6.93 9.18
C VAL A 54 -4.00 6.49 10.50
N GLU A 55 -2.90 5.75 10.40
CA GLU A 55 -2.23 5.17 11.57
C GLU A 55 -0.93 5.90 11.91
N TRP A 56 -0.27 6.51 10.92
CA TRP A 56 1.06 7.10 11.09
C TRP A 56 1.48 8.08 9.99
N ILE A 57 2.45 8.92 10.33
CA ILE A 57 3.38 9.55 9.37
C ILE A 57 4.79 9.16 9.77
N PHE A 58 5.53 8.49 8.89
CA PHE A 58 6.94 8.14 9.08
C PHE A 58 7.82 8.91 8.10
N ARG A 59 8.99 9.34 8.58
CA ARG A 59 10.15 9.63 7.74
C ARG A 59 10.92 8.33 7.54
N TYR A 60 11.21 7.98 6.30
CA TYR A 60 11.95 6.75 6.00
C TYR A 60 13.45 7.00 5.93
N GLY A 61 14.19 5.96 6.31
CA GLY A 61 15.63 5.89 6.12
C GLY A 61 16.04 5.22 4.81
N PRO A 62 17.33 4.84 4.67
CA PRO A 62 17.88 4.38 3.39
C PRO A 62 17.30 3.05 2.90
N THR A 63 16.85 2.18 3.82
CA THR A 63 16.17 0.91 3.50
C THR A 63 15.39 0.35 4.69
N GLN A 64 14.67 -0.74 4.45
CA GLN A 64 13.94 -1.57 5.41
C GLN A 64 13.78 -3.00 4.86
N LEU A 65 13.28 -3.93 5.68
CA LEU A 65 12.91 -5.26 5.20
C LEU A 65 11.61 -5.23 4.37
N SER A 66 11.56 -6.06 3.34
CA SER A 66 10.33 -6.32 2.59
C SER A 66 9.29 -6.95 3.51
N HIS A 67 8.06 -6.46 3.42
CA HIS A 67 6.94 -6.96 4.20
C HIS A 67 5.63 -6.75 3.47
N PHE A 68 4.60 -7.46 3.89
CA PHE A 68 3.22 -7.26 3.47
C PHE A 68 2.28 -7.26 4.68
N HIS A 69 1.08 -6.72 4.46
CA HIS A 69 -0.04 -6.81 5.39
C HIS A 69 -1.00 -7.90 4.91
N SER A 70 -1.24 -8.91 5.75
CA SER A 70 -2.11 -10.06 5.42
C SER A 70 -3.57 -9.82 5.76
N LYS A 71 -3.86 -8.79 6.57
CA LYS A 71 -5.20 -8.53 7.13
C LYS A 71 -5.82 -7.21 6.69
N ALA A 72 -5.04 -6.34 6.03
CA ALA A 72 -5.47 -5.00 5.68
C ALA A 72 -4.94 -4.58 4.31
N HIS A 73 -5.75 -3.78 3.61
CA HIS A 73 -5.27 -2.97 2.51
C HIS A 73 -4.59 -1.73 3.07
N GLU A 74 -3.54 -1.30 2.39
CA GLU A 74 -2.79 -0.12 2.77
C GLU A 74 -2.87 0.95 1.68
N CYS A 75 -2.96 2.19 2.12
CA CYS A 75 -2.83 3.37 1.29
C CYS A 75 -1.64 4.18 1.81
N MET A 76 -0.62 4.33 0.98
CA MET A 76 0.57 5.11 1.29
C MET A 76 0.56 6.40 0.47
N ALA A 77 0.48 7.54 1.15
CA ALA A 77 0.63 8.86 0.55
C ALA A 77 2.07 9.36 0.71
N VAL A 78 2.71 9.74 -0.39
CA VAL A 78 4.04 10.35 -0.35
C VAL A 78 3.88 11.83 -0.01
N MET A 79 4.30 12.20 1.18
CA MET A 79 4.07 13.53 1.74
C MET A 79 5.20 14.49 1.36
N SER A 80 6.46 14.04 1.37
CA SER A 80 7.64 14.84 1.00
C SER A 80 8.75 13.97 0.39
N GLY A 81 9.67 14.59 -0.35
CA GLY A 81 10.88 13.94 -0.88
C GLY A 81 10.63 12.99 -2.06
N THR A 82 11.62 12.17 -2.37
CA THR A 82 11.51 11.07 -3.34
C THR A 82 12.10 9.76 -2.81
N ALA A 83 11.68 8.62 -3.36
CA ALA A 83 12.26 7.31 -3.03
C ALA A 83 12.03 6.31 -4.17
N THR A 84 12.65 5.13 -4.03
CA THR A 84 12.26 3.94 -4.79
C THR A 84 11.46 3.02 -3.87
N ILE A 85 10.34 2.49 -4.36
CA ILE A 85 9.58 1.46 -3.65
C ILE A 85 9.58 0.21 -4.50
N ARG A 86 10.09 -0.89 -3.93
CA ARG A 86 10.00 -2.22 -4.53
C ARG A 86 8.74 -2.88 -4.04
N PHE A 87 7.99 -3.48 -4.96
CA PHE A 87 6.77 -4.21 -4.67
C PHE A 87 6.86 -5.65 -5.17
N GLY A 88 6.19 -6.55 -4.47
CA GLY A 88 5.82 -7.88 -4.96
C GLY A 88 6.75 -9.03 -4.59
N VAL A 89 7.83 -8.79 -3.85
CA VAL A 89 8.92 -9.77 -3.66
C VAL A 89 9.45 -9.77 -2.23
N ALA A 90 9.78 -10.95 -1.70
CA ALA A 90 10.48 -11.08 -0.42
C ALA A 90 11.97 -10.79 -0.57
N ASP A 91 12.59 -10.38 0.54
CA ASP A 91 14.04 -10.45 0.70
C ASP A 91 14.46 -11.92 0.88
N THR A 92 15.54 -12.36 0.24
CA THR A 92 16.09 -13.73 0.36
C THR A 92 17.34 -13.80 1.24
N SER A 93 17.77 -12.66 1.78
CA SER A 93 18.86 -12.51 2.75
C SER A 93 18.47 -11.50 3.82
N GLU A 94 18.97 -11.70 5.05
CA GLU A 94 18.85 -10.75 6.15
C GLU A 94 19.83 -9.57 6.02
N ASP A 95 20.83 -9.70 5.14
CA ASP A 95 21.74 -8.60 4.82
C ASP A 95 20.98 -7.50 4.06
N LEU A 96 20.80 -6.35 4.72
CA LEU A 96 20.08 -5.20 4.18
C LEU A 96 20.75 -4.58 2.95
N GLU A 97 22.08 -4.66 2.83
CA GLU A 97 22.77 -4.14 1.65
C GLU A 97 22.47 -5.05 0.45
N GLU A 98 22.63 -6.36 0.64
CA GLU A 98 22.44 -7.33 -0.44
C GLU A 98 20.96 -7.46 -0.84
N ASN A 99 20.02 -7.39 0.12
CA ASN A 99 18.59 -7.44 -0.20
C ASN A 99 18.04 -6.11 -0.75
N THR A 100 18.75 -5.00 -0.57
CA THR A 100 18.33 -3.69 -1.08
C THR A 100 18.97 -3.35 -2.40
N TYR A 101 20.29 -3.50 -2.49
CA TYR A 101 21.10 -3.03 -3.62
C TYR A 101 21.71 -4.17 -4.44
N GLY A 102 21.77 -5.37 -3.87
CA GLY A 102 22.18 -6.60 -4.55
C GLY A 102 21.01 -7.36 -5.18
N ALA A 103 21.12 -8.69 -5.20
CA ALA A 103 20.19 -9.59 -5.86
C ALA A 103 19.43 -10.51 -4.89
N ALA A 104 19.55 -10.32 -3.57
CA ALA A 104 18.89 -11.16 -2.57
C ALA A 104 17.41 -10.79 -2.36
N TRP A 105 16.62 -10.95 -3.41
CA TRP A 105 15.17 -10.82 -3.39
C TRP A 105 14.55 -11.69 -4.50
N GLU A 106 13.30 -12.08 -4.34
CA GLU A 106 12.60 -12.94 -5.30
C GLU A 106 12.42 -12.25 -6.67
N LYS A 107 12.18 -13.03 -7.74
CA LYS A 107 11.87 -12.46 -9.06
C LYS A 107 10.38 -12.10 -9.17
N GLY A 108 10.04 -11.27 -10.16
CA GLY A 108 8.63 -10.96 -10.50
C GLY A 108 8.08 -9.69 -9.85
N GLY A 109 8.90 -8.99 -9.06
CA GLY A 109 8.56 -7.68 -8.49
C GLY A 109 8.75 -6.52 -9.45
N VAL A 110 8.38 -5.33 -8.97
CA VAL A 110 8.56 -4.05 -9.70
C VAL A 110 9.16 -3.00 -8.77
N GLU A 111 10.01 -2.13 -9.30
CA GLU A 111 10.48 -0.93 -8.61
C GLU A 111 9.84 0.31 -9.21
N LEU A 112 9.25 1.14 -8.37
CA LEU A 112 8.56 2.38 -8.77
C LEU A 112 9.22 3.58 -8.10
N GLN A 113 9.34 4.67 -8.86
CA GLN A 113 9.76 5.96 -8.31
C GLN A 113 8.58 6.66 -7.64
N ALA A 114 8.78 7.05 -6.40
CA ALA A 114 7.81 7.73 -5.55
C ALA A 114 8.26 9.18 -5.31
N GLU A 115 7.33 10.11 -5.38
CA GLU A 115 7.59 11.52 -5.07
C GLU A 115 6.39 12.19 -4.39
N ALA A 116 6.64 13.30 -3.70
CA ALA A 116 5.61 14.07 -3.01
C ALA A 116 4.40 14.36 -3.91
N GLY A 117 3.22 13.90 -3.49
CA GLY A 117 1.97 14.01 -4.25
C GLY A 117 1.44 12.66 -4.75
N ASP A 118 2.28 11.62 -4.78
CA ASP A 118 1.88 10.28 -5.19
C ASP A 118 1.10 9.55 -4.10
N VAL A 119 0.17 8.69 -4.51
CA VAL A 119 -0.53 7.75 -3.62
C VAL A 119 -0.41 6.34 -4.18
N PHE A 120 -0.08 5.37 -3.32
CA PHE A 120 -0.11 3.95 -3.64
C PHE A 120 -1.24 3.28 -2.88
N VAL A 121 -2.09 2.53 -3.57
CA VAL A 121 -3.12 1.70 -2.95
C VAL A 121 -2.71 0.24 -3.12
N ILE A 122 -2.32 -0.35 -2.00
CA ILE A 122 -1.64 -1.63 -1.88
C ILE A 122 -2.65 -2.67 -1.39
N PRO A 123 -3.01 -3.65 -2.22
CA PRO A 123 -3.83 -4.77 -1.79
C PRO A 123 -3.14 -5.58 -0.67
N ALA A 124 -3.95 -6.23 0.17
CA ALA A 124 -3.44 -7.12 1.19
C ALA A 124 -2.68 -8.27 0.50
N GLY A 125 -1.55 -8.65 1.10
CA GLY A 125 -0.63 -9.65 0.55
C GLY A 125 0.47 -9.09 -0.35
N VAL A 126 0.36 -7.86 -0.87
CA VAL A 126 1.40 -7.27 -1.71
C VAL A 126 2.58 -6.81 -0.87
N ALA A 127 3.73 -7.47 -1.06
CA ALA A 127 4.96 -7.08 -0.39
C ALA A 127 5.47 -5.74 -0.90
N HIS A 128 6.09 -4.97 -0.03
CA HIS A 128 6.70 -3.72 -0.38
C HIS A 128 7.86 -3.35 0.56
N LYS A 129 8.81 -2.57 0.02
CA LYS A 129 9.86 -1.87 0.79
C LYS A 129 10.28 -0.59 0.09
N THR A 130 10.42 0.48 0.87
CA THR A 130 11.02 1.74 0.45
C THR A 130 12.53 1.73 0.66
N HIS A 131 13.27 2.22 -0.33
CA HIS A 131 14.72 2.44 -0.29
C HIS A 131 15.13 3.66 -1.13
N LYS A 132 16.41 4.05 -1.08
CA LYS A 132 16.97 5.18 -1.86
C LYS A 132 16.19 6.49 -1.65
N THR A 133 15.84 6.78 -0.41
CA THR A 133 15.12 7.99 -0.02
C THR A 133 15.94 9.24 -0.30
N LYS A 134 15.31 10.34 -0.70
CA LYS A 134 15.94 11.65 -0.83
C LYS A 134 15.07 12.75 -0.22
N PRO A 135 15.65 13.65 0.60
CA PRO A 135 17.04 13.58 1.09
C PRO A 135 17.22 12.42 2.09
N ASP A 136 18.47 11.98 2.26
CA ASP A 136 18.82 10.95 3.25
C ASP A 136 18.52 11.44 4.66
N ALA A 137 17.91 10.58 5.46
CA ALA A 137 17.58 10.86 6.85
C ALA A 137 17.45 9.55 7.64
N GLU A 138 17.37 9.65 8.97
CA GLU A 138 17.06 8.51 9.82
C GLU A 138 15.54 8.23 9.82
N PHE A 139 15.20 6.94 9.95
CA PHE A 139 13.83 6.50 10.15
C PHE A 139 13.24 7.09 11.44
N LYS A 140 12.07 7.74 11.33
CA LYS A 140 11.47 8.43 12.48
C LYS A 140 9.95 8.49 12.35
N LEU A 141 9.24 8.16 13.43
CA LEU A 141 7.81 8.46 13.57
C LEU A 141 7.65 9.98 13.72
N MET A 142 6.94 10.60 12.78
CA MET A 142 6.71 12.04 12.74
C MET A 142 5.38 12.42 13.41
N SER A 143 4.36 11.57 13.28
CA SER A 143 3.06 11.79 13.91
C SER A 143 3.05 11.43 15.40
N PRO A 144 2.17 12.04 16.21
CA PRO A 144 1.95 11.61 17.59
C PRO A 144 1.52 10.14 17.71
N GLY A 145 2.01 9.46 18.75
CA GLY A 145 1.63 8.10 19.09
C GLY A 145 2.74 7.07 18.89
N SER A 146 2.37 5.84 18.55
CA SER A 146 3.27 4.68 18.42
C SER A 146 3.24 4.05 17.02
N GLY A 147 2.65 4.74 16.05
CA GLY A 147 2.42 4.23 14.70
C GLY A 147 1.22 3.29 14.55
N HIS A 148 0.40 3.17 15.60
CA HIS A 148 -0.88 2.45 15.60
C HIS A 148 -2.00 3.43 15.99
N GLY A 149 -2.13 4.48 15.19
CA GLY A 149 -3.12 5.52 15.35
C GLY A 149 -2.48 6.86 15.70
N ILE A 150 -3.15 7.93 15.29
CA ILE A 150 -2.76 9.30 15.63
C ILE A 150 -3.25 9.59 17.06
N GLN A 151 -2.33 9.61 18.03
CA GLN A 151 -2.67 9.80 19.45
C GLN A 151 -2.62 11.29 19.80
N ALA A 152 -3.74 11.98 19.64
CA ALA A 152 -3.92 13.38 20.01
C ALA A 152 -5.41 13.69 20.28
N ASP A 153 -5.68 14.69 21.12
CA ASP A 153 -7.05 15.18 21.37
C ASP A 153 -7.69 15.76 20.10
N ASP A 154 -6.88 16.47 19.31
CA ASP A 154 -7.24 16.95 17.97
C ASP A 154 -6.20 16.43 16.96
N PRO A 155 -6.44 15.24 16.35
CA PRO A 155 -5.54 14.66 15.37
C PRO A 155 -5.28 15.58 14.17
N ARG A 156 -6.30 16.30 13.71
CA ARG A 156 -6.20 17.18 12.55
C ARG A 156 -5.23 18.33 12.82
N LYS A 157 -5.41 19.01 13.95
CA LYS A 157 -4.51 20.09 14.37
C LYS A 157 -3.09 19.57 14.59
N ALA A 158 -2.93 18.46 15.32
CA ALA A 158 -1.62 17.90 15.60
C ALA A 158 -0.85 17.54 14.32
N LEU A 159 -1.53 16.99 13.30
CA LEU A 159 -0.93 16.72 12.00
C LEU A 159 -0.58 17.99 11.22
N SER A 160 -1.41 19.04 11.30
CA SER A 160 -1.14 20.32 10.61
C SER A 160 0.11 21.05 11.10
N GLU A 161 0.55 20.75 12.32
CA GLU A 161 1.72 21.36 12.98
C GLU A 161 3.01 20.57 12.74
N ILE A 162 2.94 19.41 12.06
CA ILE A 162 4.13 18.60 11.75
C ILE A 162 4.99 19.29 10.70
N GLU A 163 6.25 19.50 11.04
CA GLU A 163 7.29 19.86 10.07
C GLU A 163 7.82 18.62 9.35
N LEU A 164 7.40 18.44 8.09
CA LEU A 164 7.87 17.34 7.27
C LEU A 164 9.32 17.58 6.82
N THR A 165 10.18 16.60 7.07
CA THR A 165 11.59 16.61 6.65
C THR A 165 11.96 15.25 6.05
N GLY A 166 12.89 15.21 5.10
CA GLY A 166 13.26 13.94 4.45
C GLY A 166 12.20 13.43 3.48
N TYR A 167 12.27 12.13 3.19
CA TYR A 167 11.20 11.40 2.53
C TYR A 167 10.19 10.92 3.57
N THR A 168 8.97 11.46 3.52
CA THR A 168 7.90 11.11 4.48
C THR A 168 6.70 10.51 3.76
N MET A 169 6.06 9.54 4.42
CA MET A 169 4.80 8.98 3.96
C MET A 169 3.78 8.95 5.08
N MET A 170 2.51 9.06 4.71
CA MET A 170 1.37 8.81 5.56
C MET A 170 0.77 7.46 5.19
N GLY A 171 0.60 6.58 6.18
CA GLY A 171 -0.01 5.27 6.02
C GLY A 171 -1.44 5.26 6.56
N ALA A 172 -2.35 4.71 5.75
CA ALA A 172 -3.73 4.50 6.14
C ALA A 172 -4.23 3.12 5.71
N TYR A 173 -5.13 2.52 6.48
CA TYR A 173 -5.55 1.14 6.28
C TYR A 173 -7.06 0.97 6.19
N ASN A 174 -7.48 -0.08 5.48
CA ASN A 174 -8.89 -0.49 5.36
C ASN A 174 -9.00 -2.03 5.29
N GLY A 175 -10.16 -2.57 5.68
CA GLY A 175 -10.45 -4.01 5.67
C GLY A 175 -10.19 -4.70 7.02
N GLY A 176 -9.13 -4.34 7.74
CA GLY A 176 -8.79 -4.91 9.04
C GLY A 176 -7.64 -4.17 9.74
N ASP A 177 -7.15 -4.73 10.85
CA ASP A 177 -5.95 -4.22 11.53
C ASP A 177 -4.69 -4.73 10.82
N TRP A 178 -3.75 -3.82 10.55
CA TRP A 178 -2.53 -4.13 9.83
C TRP A 178 -1.56 -4.97 10.69
N ASP A 179 -0.81 -5.83 10.03
CA ASP A 179 0.19 -6.73 10.62
C ASP A 179 1.48 -6.71 9.80
N PHE A 180 2.63 -7.05 10.38
CA PHE A 180 3.90 -6.98 9.65
C PHE A 180 4.40 -8.40 9.34
N VAL A 181 4.29 -8.84 8.08
CA VAL A 181 4.68 -10.20 7.65
C VAL A 181 5.77 -10.13 6.59
N GLN A 182 6.92 -10.77 6.84
CA GLN A 182 8.05 -10.75 5.89
C GLN A 182 7.96 -11.87 4.83
N ARG A 183 7.46 -13.05 5.23
CA ARG A 183 7.36 -14.24 4.36
C ARG A 183 6.34 -15.25 4.88
N GLY A 184 5.74 -16.02 3.98
CA GLY A 184 4.88 -17.16 4.29
C GLY A 184 3.47 -16.75 4.74
N GLY A 185 2.90 -17.52 5.66
CA GLY A 185 1.52 -17.33 6.13
C GLY A 185 0.48 -18.03 5.24
N ASN A 186 -0.80 -17.72 5.48
CA ASN A 186 -1.90 -18.24 4.68
C ASN A 186 -2.23 -17.20 3.60
N PHE A 187 -1.97 -17.55 2.34
CA PHE A 187 -2.08 -16.61 1.22
C PHE A 187 -3.55 -16.24 0.97
N GLU A 188 -4.45 -17.22 1.11
CA GLU A 188 -5.89 -17.08 0.91
C GLU A 188 -6.51 -16.06 1.85
N ARG A 189 -6.01 -15.95 3.09
CA ARG A 189 -6.45 -14.92 4.04
C ARG A 189 -6.16 -13.51 3.54
N SER A 190 -5.00 -13.28 2.92
CA SER A 190 -4.69 -11.99 2.30
C SER A 190 -5.65 -11.65 1.17
N TRP A 191 -6.02 -12.65 0.37
CA TRP A 191 -6.92 -12.47 -0.77
C TRP A 191 -8.39 -12.31 -0.35
N ALA A 192 -8.75 -12.80 0.83
CA ALA A 192 -10.07 -12.67 1.42
C ALA A 192 -10.32 -11.29 2.06
N VAL A 193 -9.34 -10.39 2.15
CA VAL A 193 -9.56 -9.04 2.70
C VAL A 193 -10.61 -8.29 1.86
N PRO A 194 -11.72 -7.83 2.48
CA PRO A 194 -12.82 -7.19 1.76
C PRO A 194 -12.38 -5.96 0.95
N LYS A 195 -12.91 -5.82 -0.27
CA LYS A 195 -12.73 -4.61 -1.07
C LYS A 195 -13.29 -3.40 -0.30
N PRO A 196 -12.52 -2.31 -0.13
CA PRO A 196 -13.02 -1.06 0.45
C PRO A 196 -14.20 -0.49 -0.35
N GLN A 197 -15.18 0.07 0.34
CA GLN A 197 -16.33 0.70 -0.31
C GLN A 197 -15.93 1.99 -1.06
N TYR A 198 -14.92 2.70 -0.56
CA TYR A 198 -14.46 3.98 -1.09
C TYR A 198 -12.97 3.93 -1.40
N ASP A 199 -12.62 4.58 -2.51
CA ASP A 199 -11.23 4.91 -2.82
C ASP A 199 -10.71 5.95 -1.82
N PRO A 200 -9.44 5.85 -1.35
CA PRO A 200 -8.91 6.78 -0.35
C PRO A 200 -8.87 8.22 -0.85
N VAL A 201 -8.67 8.44 -2.16
CA VAL A 201 -8.56 9.76 -2.78
C VAL A 201 -9.84 10.16 -3.49
N PHE A 202 -10.42 9.24 -4.27
CA PHE A 202 -11.53 9.52 -5.17
C PHE A 202 -12.91 9.16 -4.61
N GLY A 203 -12.99 8.70 -3.36
CA GLY A 203 -14.23 8.36 -2.67
C GLY A 203 -15.09 7.36 -3.45
N LYS A 204 -16.33 7.74 -3.77
CA LYS A 204 -17.31 6.92 -4.50
C LYS A 204 -17.15 6.94 -6.03
N SER A 205 -16.29 7.80 -6.57
CA SER A 205 -16.26 7.97 -8.03
C SER A 205 -15.81 6.70 -8.74
N GLU A 206 -16.21 6.54 -10.01
CA GLU A 206 -15.75 5.44 -10.87
C GLU A 206 -14.31 5.69 -11.38
N GLN A 207 -13.40 5.98 -10.45
CA GLN A 207 -11.96 6.11 -10.68
C GLN A 207 -11.21 5.28 -9.62
N GLY A 208 -9.90 5.10 -9.82
CA GLY A 208 -9.05 4.41 -8.85
C GLY A 208 -9.53 3.01 -8.48
N LEU A 209 -9.53 2.72 -7.18
CA LEU A 209 -9.84 1.44 -6.56
C LEU A 209 -11.26 0.99 -6.84
N VAL A 210 -12.24 1.90 -6.73
CA VAL A 210 -13.66 1.56 -6.88
C VAL A 210 -13.92 0.98 -8.26
N LYS A 211 -13.35 1.59 -9.31
CA LYS A 211 -13.45 1.11 -10.69
C LYS A 211 -12.55 -0.10 -10.98
N THR A 212 -11.37 -0.17 -10.38
CA THR A 212 -10.33 -1.12 -10.80
C THR A 212 -10.38 -2.45 -10.06
N TRP A 213 -10.60 -2.42 -8.74
CA TRP A 213 -10.62 -3.65 -7.93
C TRP A 213 -11.97 -4.36 -8.10
N GLN A 214 -11.93 -5.67 -8.31
CA GLN A 214 -13.13 -6.51 -8.36
C GLN A 214 -13.58 -6.94 -6.95
N GLY A 215 -14.82 -7.47 -6.84
CA GLY A 215 -15.42 -7.96 -5.59
C GLY A 215 -16.42 -6.98 -4.94
N LYS A 216 -17.34 -7.51 -4.13
CA LYS A 216 -18.47 -6.79 -3.50
C LYS A 216 -18.26 -6.43 -2.02
N GLY A 217 -17.02 -6.40 -1.53
CA GLY A 217 -16.73 -6.04 -0.14
C GLY A 217 -17.13 -7.10 0.90
N LYS A 218 -17.25 -8.37 0.49
CA LYS A 218 -17.38 -9.53 1.40
C LYS A 218 -16.09 -10.34 1.40
N PRO A 219 -15.72 -10.97 2.54
CA PRO A 219 -14.60 -11.91 2.55
C PRO A 219 -14.82 -13.08 1.60
N ALA A 220 -13.78 -13.47 0.89
CA ALA A 220 -13.77 -14.68 0.07
C ALA A 220 -13.51 -15.93 0.94
N GLU A 221 -14.33 -16.16 1.97
CA GLU A 221 -14.17 -17.34 2.83
C GLU A 221 -14.49 -18.63 2.05
N GLY A 222 -13.54 -19.56 2.02
CA GLY A 222 -13.72 -20.89 1.42
C GLY A 222 -13.57 -20.99 -0.10
N LEU A 223 -13.02 -19.96 -0.78
CA LEU A 223 -12.77 -19.99 -2.22
C LEU A 223 -11.33 -20.43 -2.51
N GLU A 224 -11.17 -21.55 -3.21
CA GLU A 224 -9.87 -21.97 -3.75
C GLU A 224 -9.47 -21.05 -4.91
N ILE A 225 -8.29 -20.44 -4.84
CA ILE A 225 -7.69 -19.75 -5.98
C ILE A 225 -6.81 -20.74 -6.73
N THR A 226 -7.25 -21.19 -7.90
CA THR A 226 -6.41 -22.03 -8.76
C THR A 226 -5.51 -21.15 -9.62
N PHE A 227 -4.23 -21.49 -9.69
CA PHE A 227 -3.26 -20.84 -10.59
C PHE A 227 -2.91 -21.80 -11.76
N LYS A 228 -2.88 -21.31 -13.00
CA LYS A 228 -2.29 -21.99 -14.17
C LYS A 228 -1.11 -21.18 -14.65
N ASP A 229 0.07 -21.78 -14.78
CA ASP A 229 1.25 -21.09 -15.30
C ASP A 229 1.58 -19.78 -14.54
N GLY A 230 1.31 -19.74 -13.24
CA GLY A 230 1.46 -18.54 -12.39
C GLY A 230 0.27 -17.56 -12.43
N VAL A 231 -0.80 -17.86 -13.18
CA VAL A 231 -1.97 -17.00 -13.39
C VAL A 231 -3.18 -17.51 -12.61
N ALA A 232 -3.79 -16.69 -11.74
CA ALA A 232 -5.06 -17.05 -11.09
C ALA A 232 -6.17 -17.23 -12.14
N ILE A 233 -6.68 -18.45 -12.30
CA ILE A 233 -7.71 -18.84 -13.28
C ILE A 233 -9.11 -18.50 -12.75
N GLN A 234 -9.29 -18.56 -11.44
CA GLN A 234 -10.50 -18.13 -10.74
C GLN A 234 -10.10 -17.12 -9.68
N SER A 235 -10.25 -15.84 -10.02
CA SER A 235 -10.20 -14.80 -9.00
C SER A 235 -11.42 -14.98 -8.09
N PRO A 236 -11.27 -14.94 -6.76
CA PRO A 236 -12.39 -15.00 -5.80
C PRO A 236 -13.32 -13.77 -5.91
N LEU A 237 -13.03 -12.87 -6.84
CA LEU A 237 -13.72 -11.61 -7.06
C LEU A 237 -14.77 -11.71 -8.18
N ASP A 238 -14.89 -12.86 -8.85
CA ASP A 238 -15.78 -13.07 -9.99
C ASP A 238 -17.05 -13.83 -9.56
N ASP A 239 -18.19 -13.13 -9.50
CA ASP A 239 -19.54 -13.71 -9.25
C ASP A 239 -20.07 -14.52 -10.46
N ARG A 240 -19.21 -14.98 -11.37
CA ARG A 240 -19.70 -15.73 -12.53
C ARG A 240 -20.10 -17.13 -12.08
N PRO A 241 -21.38 -17.54 -12.25
CA PRO A 241 -21.80 -18.89 -11.94
C PRO A 241 -20.92 -19.86 -12.73
N THR A 242 -20.30 -20.80 -12.03
CA THR A 242 -19.57 -21.91 -12.61
C THR A 242 -20.53 -22.65 -13.54
N ILE A 243 -20.43 -22.38 -14.85
CA ILE A 243 -21.05 -23.25 -15.84
C ILE A 243 -20.16 -24.49 -15.88
N SER A 244 -20.53 -25.49 -15.08
CA SER A 244 -20.02 -26.84 -15.25
C SER A 244 -20.47 -27.32 -16.63
N ARG A 245 -19.53 -27.43 -17.58
CA ARG A 245 -19.76 -28.31 -18.72
C ARG A 245 -19.38 -29.72 -18.28
N LEU A 246 -20.35 -30.62 -18.42
CA LEU A 246 -20.23 -32.07 -18.35
C LEU A 246 -19.08 -32.57 -19.25
#